data_AF-Q54NZ0-F1
#
_entry.id   AF-Q54NZ0-F1
#
_cell.length_a   1.000
_cell.length_b   1.000
_cell.length_c   1.000
_cell.angle_alpha   90.00
_cell.angle_beta   90.00
_cell.angle_gamma   90.00
#
_symmetry.space_group_name_H-M   'P 1'
#
loop_
_entity.id
_entity.type
_entity.pdbx_description
1 polymer ?
#
loop_
_entity_poly.entity_id
_entity_poly.type
_entity_poly.pdbx_seq_one_letter_code
_entity_poly.pdbx_strand_id
1 'polypeptide(L)'
;MDDVEMKVMEMKMISKMFQGILDACSAKCISKYNEGDLNVGESVCAERCVQKWMETFKKVQSKMSGTQPGQEVPQEAPAAAPEKKGWF
;
A
#
# COMPACT_ATOMS: atom_id res chain seq x y z
N MET A 1 -21.30 -9.03 -7.43
CA MET A 1 -20.72 -8.08 -6.49
C MET A 1 -21.26 -6.73 -6.87
N ASP A 2 -22.19 -6.22 -6.09
CA ASP A 2 -22.67 -4.85 -6.19
C ASP A 2 -21.53 -3.88 -5.81
N ASP A 3 -21.67 -2.61 -6.19
CA ASP A 3 -20.63 -1.58 -6.00
C ASP A 3 -20.15 -1.49 -4.54
N VAL A 4 -21.05 -1.71 -3.57
CA VAL A 4 -20.73 -1.69 -2.14
C VAL A 4 -19.80 -2.84 -1.77
N GLU A 5 -20.06 -4.05 -2.25
CA GLU A 5 -19.17 -5.20 -1.98
C GLU A 5 -17.76 -4.97 -2.52
N MET A 6 -17.63 -4.39 -3.71
CA MET A 6 -16.32 -4.03 -4.29
C MET A 6 -15.58 -2.99 -3.43
N LYS A 7 -16.29 -1.97 -2.95
CA LYS A 7 -15.72 -0.95 -2.06
C LYS A 7 -15.35 -1.52 -0.69
N VAL A 8 -16.16 -2.41 -0.14
CA VAL A 8 -15.85 -3.11 1.11
C VAL A 8 -14.61 -4.01 0.94
N MET A 9 -14.44 -4.65 -0.22
CA MET A 9 -13.24 -5.43 -0.51
C MET A 9 -11.99 -4.54 -0.57
N GLU A 10 -12.06 -3.39 -1.24
CA GLU A 10 -10.97 -2.40 -1.26
C GLU A 10 -10.57 -1.97 0.17
N MET A 11 -11.56 -1.63 1.01
CA MET A 11 -11.33 -1.29 2.41
C MET A 11 -10.69 -2.44 3.21
N LYS A 12 -11.16 -3.68 3.00
CA LYS A 12 -10.61 -4.87 3.67
C LYS A 12 -9.15 -5.12 3.26
N MET A 13 -8.80 -4.92 1.98
CA MET A 13 -7.42 -5.05 1.51
C MET A 13 -6.51 -4.03 2.20
N ILE A 14 -6.92 -2.77 2.23
CA ILE A 14 -6.18 -1.68 2.89
C ILE A 14 -6.01 -1.98 4.39
N SER A 15 -7.09 -2.41 5.07
CA SER A 15 -7.04 -2.77 6.49
C SER A 15 -6.04 -3.90 6.77
N LYS A 16 -6.01 -4.94 5.94
CA LYS A 16 -5.06 -6.06 6.09
C LYS A 16 -3.63 -5.63 5.87
N MET A 17 -3.39 -4.74 4.90
CA MET A 17 -2.05 -4.17 4.68
C MET A 17 -1.59 -3.39 5.91
N PHE A 18 -2.43 -2.52 6.47
CA PHE A 18 -2.10 -1.77 7.68
C PHE A 18 -1.84 -2.67 8.88
N GLN A 19 -2.67 -3.69 9.11
CA GLN A 19 -2.42 -4.69 10.17
C GLN A 19 -1.06 -5.37 9.99
N GLY A 20 -0.74 -5.83 8.77
CA GLY A 20 0.55 -6.45 8.47
C GLY A 20 1.75 -5.51 8.64
N ILE A 21 1.59 -4.22 8.35
CA ILE A 21 2.62 -3.19 8.61
C ILE A 21 2.80 -2.99 10.12
N LEU A 22 1.70 -2.79 10.85
CA LEU A 22 1.73 -2.55 12.29
C LEU A 22 2.38 -3.73 13.02
N ASP A 23 1.98 -4.96 12.73
CA ASP A 23 2.53 -6.17 13.36
C ASP A 23 4.03 -6.31 13.05
N ALA A 24 4.43 -6.11 11.79
CA ALA A 24 5.82 -6.29 11.38
C ALA A 24 6.74 -5.18 11.90
N CYS A 25 6.30 -3.92 11.86
CA CYS A 25 7.14 -2.78 12.21
C CYS A 25 7.17 -2.49 13.70
N SER A 26 6.06 -2.70 14.43
CA SER A 26 6.08 -2.62 15.89
C SER A 26 7.02 -3.68 16.48
N ALA A 27 6.94 -4.93 16.02
CA ALA A 27 7.81 -6.01 16.50
C ALA A 27 9.30 -5.80 16.16
N LYS A 28 9.61 -5.13 15.04
CA LYS A 28 11.00 -4.88 14.62
C LYS A 28 11.63 -3.65 15.28
N CYS A 29 10.83 -2.60 15.45
CA CYS A 29 11.35 -1.31 15.87
C CYS A 29 11.12 -1.03 17.36
N ILE A 30 10.11 -1.64 17.98
CA ILE A 30 9.74 -1.39 19.38
C ILE A 30 9.92 -2.67 20.19
N SER A 31 11.01 -2.73 20.96
CA SER A 31 11.33 -3.92 21.77
C SER A 31 10.67 -3.91 23.14
N LYS A 32 10.51 -2.73 23.75
CA LYS A 32 9.90 -2.52 25.07
C LYS A 32 9.18 -1.18 25.09
N TYR A 33 7.93 -1.18 25.54
CA TYR A 33 7.12 0.02 25.71
C TYR A 33 7.38 0.64 27.08
N ASN A 34 8.46 1.42 27.19
CA ASN A 34 8.84 2.05 28.45
C ASN A 34 8.45 3.54 28.52
N GLU A 35 8.23 4.16 27.37
CA GLU A 35 7.94 5.59 27.21
C GLU A 35 6.65 5.77 26.41
N GLY A 36 6.01 6.94 26.52
CA GLY A 36 4.76 7.24 25.82
C GLY A 36 4.96 7.60 24.34
N ASP A 37 6.12 8.15 24.01
CA ASP A 37 6.49 8.59 22.67
C ASP A 37 7.58 7.68 22.08
N LEU A 38 7.63 7.61 20.75
CA LEU A 38 8.73 6.95 20.05
C LEU A 38 9.97 7.83 20.11
N ASN A 39 11.11 7.25 20.49
CA ASN A 39 12.38 7.97 20.38
C ASN A 39 12.82 8.13 18.89
N VAL A 40 13.86 8.92 18.66
CA VAL A 40 14.35 9.20 17.29
C VAL A 40 14.80 7.92 16.56
N GLY A 41 15.33 6.93 17.29
CA GLY A 41 15.72 5.64 16.70
C GLY A 41 14.51 4.82 16.25
N GLU A 42 13.47 4.75 17.08
CA GLU A 42 12.23 4.01 16.80
C GLU A 42 11.44 4.62 15.64
N SER A 43 11.32 5.96 15.61
CA SER A 43 10.65 6.68 14.52
C SER A 43 11.33 6.47 13.17
N VAL A 44 12.66 6.65 13.09
CA VAL A 44 13.42 6.40 11.86
C VAL A 44 13.39 4.91 11.46
N CYS A 45 13.40 3.99 12.43
CA CYS A 45 13.24 2.57 12.15
C CYS A 45 11.85 2.29 11.55
N ALA A 46 10.79 2.86 12.12
CA ALA A 46 9.41 2.65 11.66
C ALA A 46 9.25 3.13 10.21
N GLU A 47 9.69 4.33 9.87
CA GLU A 47 9.64 4.86 8.50
C GLU A 47 10.34 3.94 7.49
N ARG A 48 11.58 3.53 7.79
CA ARG A 48 12.36 2.61 6.95
C ARG A 48 11.73 1.22 6.87
N CYS A 49 11.11 0.76 7.96
CA CYS A 49 10.43 -0.52 8.00
C CYS A 49 9.23 -0.54 7.05
N VAL A 50 8.39 0.51 7.05
CA VAL A 50 7.25 0.61 6.14
C VAL A 50 7.70 0.61 4.67
N GLN A 51 8.75 1.36 4.34
CA GLN A 51 9.34 1.35 2.98
C GLN A 51 9.73 -0.06 2.54
N LYS A 52 10.48 -0.80 3.38
CA LYS A 52 10.90 -2.19 3.10
C LYS A 52 9.73 -3.16 3.06
N TRP A 53 8.72 -2.97 3.93
CA TRP A 53 7.52 -3.79 3.95
C TRP A 53 6.79 -3.66 2.61
N MET A 54 6.64 -2.44 2.08
CA MET A 54 6.01 -2.18 0.79
C MET A 54 6.80 -2.78 -0.38
N GLU A 55 8.13 -2.66 -0.38
CA GLU A 55 8.98 -3.34 -1.37
C GLU A 55 8.79 -4.86 -1.34
N THR A 56 8.72 -5.44 -0.14
CA THR A 56 8.49 -6.87 0.06
C THR A 56 7.10 -7.27 -0.41
N PHE A 57 6.07 -6.48 -0.04
CA PHE A 57 4.70 -6.68 -0.47
C PHE A 57 4.58 -6.67 -2.01
N LYS A 58 5.22 -5.72 -2.69
CA LYS A 58 5.28 -5.67 -4.17
C LYS A 58 5.92 -6.92 -4.77
N LYS A 59 7.04 -7.39 -4.19
CA LYS A 59 7.72 -8.61 -4.65
C LYS A 59 6.84 -9.86 -4.49
N VAL A 60 6.12 -9.96 -3.36
CA VAL A 60 5.17 -11.05 -3.12
C VAL A 60 4.00 -10.97 -4.10
N GLN A 61 3.42 -9.79 -4.28
CA GLN A 61 2.32 -9.56 -5.22
C GLN A 61 2.72 -9.92 -6.65
N SER A 62 3.89 -9.49 -7.12
CA SER A 62 4.41 -9.84 -8.45
C SER A 62 4.53 -11.36 -8.64
N LYS A 63 5.06 -12.08 -7.64
CA LYS A 63 5.14 -13.55 -7.69
C LYS A 63 3.77 -14.21 -7.69
N MET A 64 2.81 -13.68 -6.93
CA MET A 64 1.46 -14.24 -6.81
C MET A 64 0.61 -13.99 -8.06
N SER A 65 0.77 -12.84 -8.71
CA SER A 65 0.06 -12.49 -9.94
C SER A 65 0.67 -13.13 -11.20
N GLY A 66 1.83 -13.78 -11.11
CA GLY A 66 2.56 -14.30 -12.27
C GLY A 66 3.18 -13.21 -13.16
N THR A 67 2.97 -11.94 -12.83
CA THR A 67 3.57 -10.79 -13.52
C THR A 67 5.02 -10.66 -13.06
N GLN A 68 5.97 -10.96 -13.95
CA GLN A 68 7.40 -10.74 -13.70
C GLN A 68 7.64 -9.26 -13.31
N PRO A 69 8.52 -8.97 -12.33
CA PRO A 69 8.90 -7.59 -12.04
C PRO A 69 9.58 -6.99 -13.28
N GLY A 70 8.88 -6.10 -13.98
CA GLY A 70 9.32 -5.52 -15.25
C GLY A 70 8.28 -5.51 -16.37
N GLN A 71 7.17 -6.25 -16.23
CA GLN A 71 6.00 -6.01 -17.06
C GLN A 71 5.22 -4.85 -16.48
N GLU A 72 5.51 -3.67 -17.00
CA GLU A 72 4.70 -2.46 -16.89
C GLU A 72 3.25 -2.86 -17.20
N VAL A 73 2.39 -2.91 -16.18
CA VAL A 73 0.96 -2.81 -16.41
C VAL A 73 0.78 -1.44 -17.03
N PRO A 74 0.33 -1.31 -18.29
CA PRO A 74 0.07 0.00 -18.86
C PRO A 74 -0.84 0.71 -17.88
N GLN A 75 -0.31 1.75 -17.23
CA GLN A 75 -1.16 2.72 -16.57
C GLN A 75 -1.94 3.31 -17.72
N GLU A 76 -3.19 2.87 -17.89
CA GLU A 76 -4.17 3.59 -18.68
C GLU A 76 -4.21 5.00 -18.10
N ALA A 77 -3.38 5.87 -18.67
CA ALA A 77 -3.53 7.30 -18.53
C ALA A 77 -4.98 7.56 -18.95
N PRO A 78 -5.81 8.15 -18.08
CA PRO A 78 -7.22 8.32 -18.36
C PRO A 78 -7.34 8.99 -19.72
N ALA A 79 -7.97 8.28 -20.65
CA ALA A 79 -8.19 8.73 -22.02
C ALA A 79 -8.69 10.18 -21.97
N ALA A 80 -8.00 11.02 -22.74
CA ALA A 80 -8.25 12.45 -22.86
C ALA A 80 -9.76 12.76 -22.82
N ALA A 81 -10.13 13.65 -21.91
CA ALA A 81 -11.49 14.13 -21.73
C ALA A 81 -12.10 14.54 -23.08
N PRO A 82 -13.35 14.16 -23.39
CA PRO A 82 -13.97 14.46 -24.66
C PRO A 82 -14.14 15.97 -24.83
N GLU A 83 -13.51 16.48 -25.88
CA GLU A 83 -13.65 17.83 -26.40
C GLU A 83 -15.13 18.11 -26.71
N LYS A 84 -15.68 19.01 -25.91
CA LYS A 84 -17.05 19.52 -25.99
C LYS A 84 -17.23 20.33 -27.27
N LYS A 85 -17.73 19.68 -28.33
CA LYS A 85 -18.48 20.34 -29.41
C LYS A 85 -19.86 20.74 -28.87
N GLY A 86 -19.97 21.99 -28.41
CA GLY A 86 -21.24 22.67 -28.15
C GLY A 86 -21.13 24.10 -28.68
N TRP A 87 -21.53 24.30 -29.94
CA TRP A 87 -22.76 25.01 -30.30
C TRP A 87 -22.71 26.51 -30.01
N PHE A 88 -21.88 27.22 -30.78
CA PHE A 88 -22.17 28.51 -31.41
C PHE A 88 -21.25 28.67 -32.63
#